data_AF-A0AAV3UHL6-F1
#
_entry.id   AF-A0AAV3UHL6-F1
#
_cell.length_a   1.000
_cell.length_b   1.000
_cell.length_c   1.000
_cell.angle_alpha   90.00
_cell.angle_beta   90.00
_cell.angle_gamma   90.00
#
_symmetry.space_group_name_H-M   'P 1'
#
loop_
_entity.id
_entity.type
_entity.pdbx_description
1 polymer ?
#
loop_
_entity_poly.entity_id
_entity_poly.type
_entity_poly.pdbx_seq_one_letter_code
_entity_poly.pdbx_strand_id
1 'polypeptide(L)'
;MRRPQLSGGRVQSRWWYWIAAVPIVFGFWLVTVAWVTFAISMEPELLFGPDNPLEHAMLVSMAAMGIPFAVLIAIFPLAVFQDTVAINRAETGWEPSSQSFALAGLLGLVSAVLVGIFTIDISLALVAGFALSVPFALYYLRERHRKLGVP
;
A
#
# COMPACT_ATOMS: atom_id res chain seq x y z
N MET A 1 29.55 24.78 -6.69
CA MET A 1 29.01 24.79 -8.06
C MET A 1 27.55 24.30 -8.00
N ARG A 2 26.57 25.19 -8.17
CA ARG A 2 25.15 24.80 -8.30
C ARG A 2 24.92 24.40 -9.76
N ARG A 3 24.42 23.18 -9.99
CA ARG A 3 24.04 22.74 -11.34
C ARG A 3 22.85 23.58 -11.83
N PRO A 4 22.80 23.98 -13.12
CA PRO A 4 21.63 24.64 -13.69
C PRO A 4 20.41 23.72 -13.56
N GLN A 5 19.33 24.21 -12.96
CA GLN A 5 18.04 23.53 -13.01
C GLN A 5 17.44 23.79 -14.38
N LEU A 6 17.21 22.72 -15.15
CA LEU A 6 16.50 22.79 -16.42
C LEU A 6 15.03 23.12 -16.11
N SER A 7 14.62 24.34 -16.41
CA SER A 7 13.23 24.78 -16.39
C SER A 7 12.40 23.85 -17.31
N GLY A 8 11.49 23.07 -16.71
CA GLY A 8 10.63 22.11 -17.43
C GLY A 8 10.88 20.62 -17.12
N GLY A 9 11.68 20.29 -16.11
CA GLY A 9 11.98 18.91 -15.73
C GLY A 9 10.78 18.15 -15.16
N ARG A 10 10.32 17.10 -15.86
CA ARG A 10 9.45 16.04 -15.30
C ARG A 10 9.89 15.71 -13.87
N VAL A 11 8.94 15.62 -12.93
CA VAL A 11 9.22 15.23 -11.53
C VAL A 11 9.97 13.88 -11.53
N GLN A 12 11.27 13.90 -11.26
CA GLN A 12 12.11 12.70 -11.22
C GLN A 12 12.02 12.01 -9.85
N SER A 13 10.80 11.69 -9.41
CA SER A 13 10.61 10.83 -8.25
C SER A 13 10.36 9.41 -8.72
N ARG A 14 11.01 8.44 -8.08
CA ARG A 14 10.70 7.01 -8.20
C ARG A 14 9.88 6.50 -7.01
N TRP A 15 9.60 7.34 -6.02
CA TRP A 15 8.89 6.94 -4.80
C TRP A 15 7.41 6.64 -5.05
N TRP A 16 6.81 7.23 -6.08
CA TRP A 16 5.46 6.90 -6.50
C TRP A 16 5.27 5.41 -6.84
N TYR A 17 6.32 4.67 -7.25
CA TYR A 17 6.23 3.23 -7.46
C TYR A 17 5.90 2.47 -6.16
N TRP A 18 6.46 2.90 -5.02
CA TRP A 18 6.15 2.31 -3.72
C TRP A 18 4.71 2.63 -3.29
N ILE A 19 4.22 3.82 -3.64
CA ILE A 19 2.83 4.22 -3.38
C ILE A 19 1.86 3.40 -4.26
N ALA A 20 2.19 3.22 -5.54
CA ALA A 20 1.40 2.41 -6.48
C ALA A 20 1.43 0.92 -6.16
N ALA A 21 2.52 0.41 -5.56
CA ALA A 21 2.61 -0.97 -5.13
C ALA A 21 1.53 -1.32 -4.08
N VAL A 22 1.14 -0.39 -3.21
CA VAL A 22 0.15 -0.64 -2.15
C VAL A 22 -1.20 -1.15 -2.70
N PRO A 23 -1.93 -0.40 -3.57
CA PRO A 23 -3.20 -0.89 -4.11
C PRO A 23 -3.03 -2.09 -5.04
N ILE A 24 -1.92 -2.17 -5.80
CA ILE A 24 -1.68 -3.28 -6.74
C ILE A 24 -1.47 -4.60 -5.99
N VAL A 25 -0.58 -4.60 -4.98
CA VAL A 25 -0.26 -5.79 -4.19
C VAL A 25 -1.45 -6.23 -3.36
N PHE A 26 -2.21 -5.28 -2.79
CA PHE A 26 -3.45 -5.60 -2.08
C PHE A 26 -4.51 -6.20 -3.00
N GLY A 27 -4.72 -5.62 -4.19
CA GLY A 27 -5.67 -6.14 -5.18
C GLY A 27 -5.27 -7.54 -5.67
N PHE A 28 -3.98 -7.76 -5.94
CA PHE A 28 -3.46 -9.09 -6.29
C PHE A 28 -3.69 -10.12 -5.18
N TRP A 29 -3.47 -9.73 -3.92
CA TRP A 29 -3.75 -10.59 -2.78
C TRP A 29 -5.24 -10.96 -2.67
N LEU A 30 -6.16 -9.99 -2.87
CA LEU A 30 -7.60 -10.28 -2.87
C LEU A 30 -7.99 -11.31 -3.96
N VAL A 31 -7.43 -11.17 -5.16
CA VAL A 31 -7.63 -12.16 -6.25
C VAL A 31 -7.08 -13.52 -5.85
N THR A 32 -5.92 -13.56 -5.18
CA THR A 32 -5.31 -14.79 -4.68
C THR A 32 -6.18 -15.46 -3.63
N VAL A 33 -6.71 -14.72 -2.65
CA VAL A 33 -7.62 -15.24 -1.63
C VAL A 33 -8.88 -15.81 -2.28
N ALA A 34 -9.48 -15.08 -3.22
CA ALA A 34 -10.67 -15.53 -3.93
C ALA A 34 -10.41 -16.84 -4.70
N TRP A 35 -9.28 -16.92 -5.39
CA TRP A 35 -8.87 -18.12 -6.12
C TRP A 35 -8.63 -19.32 -5.21
N VAL A 36 -7.89 -19.15 -4.11
CA VAL A 36 -7.62 -20.25 -3.17
C VAL A 36 -8.89 -20.69 -2.46
N THR A 37 -9.76 -19.74 -2.07
CA THR A 37 -11.08 -20.04 -1.49
C THR A 37 -11.92 -20.89 -2.45
N PHE A 38 -11.92 -20.53 -3.74
CA PHE A 38 -12.60 -21.29 -4.78
C PHE A 38 -12.00 -22.69 -4.97
N ALA A 39 -10.68 -22.84 -4.96
CA ALA A 39 -10.03 -24.13 -5.08
C ALA A 39 -10.38 -25.07 -3.90
N ILE A 40 -10.32 -24.57 -2.66
CA ILE A 40 -10.66 -25.33 -1.44
C ILE A 40 -12.14 -25.73 -1.44
N SER A 41 -13.05 -24.86 -1.94
CA SER A 41 -14.47 -25.19 -1.98
C SER A 41 -14.84 -26.29 -2.98
N MET A 42 -14.02 -26.48 -4.03
CA MET A 42 -14.18 -27.58 -5.00
C MET A 42 -13.58 -28.89 -4.51
N GLU A 43 -12.48 -28.82 -3.76
CA GLU A 43 -11.79 -30.00 -3.22
C GLU A 43 -11.51 -29.80 -1.72
N PRO A 44 -12.50 -30.06 -0.83
CA PRO A 44 -12.38 -29.81 0.61
C PRO A 44 -11.27 -30.62 1.31
N GLU A 45 -10.79 -31.68 0.66
CA GLU A 45 -9.71 -32.54 1.16
C GLU A 45 -8.31 -31.98 0.86
N LEU A 46 -8.17 -30.93 0.02
CA LEU A 46 -6.86 -30.35 -0.35
C LEU A 46 -6.11 -29.73 0.84
N LEU A 47 -6.83 -29.08 1.76
CA LEU A 47 -6.25 -28.29 2.84
C LEU A 47 -7.15 -28.36 4.10
N PHE A 48 -6.64 -28.96 5.17
CA PHE A 48 -7.12 -28.88 6.57
C PHE A 48 -8.64 -29.01 6.86
N GLY A 49 -9.40 -29.72 6.02
CA GLY A 49 -10.79 -30.11 6.30
C GLY A 49 -11.84 -29.11 5.82
N PRO A 50 -13.13 -29.48 5.86
CA PRO A 50 -14.23 -28.75 5.18
C PRO A 50 -14.62 -27.42 5.85
N ASP A 51 -14.03 -27.09 7.00
CA ASP A 51 -14.52 -26.00 7.83
C ASP A 51 -13.92 -24.67 7.36
N ASN A 52 -14.76 -23.82 6.74
CA ASN A 52 -14.47 -22.43 6.34
C ASN A 52 -13.30 -22.24 5.33
N PRO A 53 -13.55 -22.43 4.02
CA PRO A 53 -12.55 -22.26 2.96
C PRO A 53 -11.91 -20.87 2.90
N LEU A 54 -12.65 -19.83 3.28
CA LEU A 54 -12.17 -18.45 3.25
C LEU A 54 -11.08 -18.20 4.30
N GLU A 55 -11.30 -18.70 5.51
CA GLU A 55 -10.34 -18.57 6.62
C GLU A 55 -9.02 -19.26 6.28
N HIS A 56 -9.09 -20.47 5.73
CA HIS A 56 -7.92 -21.20 5.25
C HIS A 56 -7.18 -20.46 4.13
N ALA A 57 -7.91 -19.93 3.16
CA ALA A 57 -7.32 -19.14 2.08
C ALA A 57 -6.61 -17.87 2.59
N MET A 58 -7.21 -17.17 3.57
CA MET A 58 -6.59 -16.01 4.21
C MET A 58 -5.30 -16.41 4.94
N LEU A 59 -5.32 -17.50 5.71
CA LEU A 59 -4.16 -17.97 6.47
C LEU A 59 -2.99 -18.35 5.54
N VAL A 60 -3.25 -19.18 4.53
CA VAL A 60 -2.22 -19.63 3.58
C VAL A 60 -1.66 -18.45 2.77
N SER A 61 -2.51 -17.55 2.27
CA SER A 61 -2.06 -16.40 1.51
C SER A 61 -1.29 -15.39 2.37
N MET A 62 -1.67 -15.18 3.63
CA MET A 62 -0.95 -14.32 4.57
C MET A 62 0.40 -14.90 4.98
N ALA A 63 0.53 -16.22 5.09
CA ALA A 63 1.83 -16.84 5.31
C ALA A 63 2.84 -16.47 4.20
N ALA A 64 2.39 -16.36 2.96
CA ALA A 64 3.23 -15.92 1.83
C ALA A 64 3.39 -14.39 1.75
N MET A 65 2.32 -13.63 1.97
CA MET A 65 2.26 -12.18 1.71
C MET A 65 2.59 -11.31 2.93
N GLY A 66 2.72 -11.88 4.13
CA GLY A 66 2.90 -11.14 5.37
C GLY A 66 4.12 -10.22 5.36
N ILE A 67 5.29 -10.71 4.90
CA ILE A 67 6.51 -9.89 4.80
C ILE A 67 6.34 -8.77 3.75
N PRO A 68 5.94 -9.04 2.50
CA PRO A 68 5.62 -7.99 1.53
C PRO A 68 4.67 -6.92 2.08
N PHE A 69 3.61 -7.33 2.79
CA PHE A 69 2.63 -6.43 3.38
C PHE A 69 3.26 -5.54 4.44
N ALA A 70 4.01 -6.12 5.39
CA ALA A 70 4.69 -5.38 6.44
C ALA A 70 5.67 -4.34 5.87
N VAL A 71 6.45 -4.72 4.86
CA VAL A 71 7.38 -3.80 4.17
C VAL A 71 6.64 -2.64 3.52
N LEU A 72 5.55 -2.91 2.80
CA LEU A 72 4.77 -1.87 2.13
C LEU A 72 4.12 -0.91 3.13
N ILE A 73 3.51 -1.41 4.20
CA ILE A 73 2.93 -0.56 5.25
C ILE A 73 3.99 0.34 5.88
N ALA A 74 5.18 -0.21 6.17
CA ALA A 74 6.27 0.54 6.79
C ALA A 74 6.86 1.61 5.85
N ILE A 75 7.06 1.29 4.57
CA ILE A 75 7.70 2.20 3.61
C ILE A 75 6.73 3.26 3.05
N PHE A 76 5.43 2.98 3.06
CA PHE A 76 4.40 3.85 2.48
C PHE A 76 4.43 5.32 2.97
N PRO A 77 4.42 5.61 4.29
CA PRO A 77 4.48 7.01 4.75
C PRO A 77 5.78 7.72 4.31
N LEU A 78 6.91 7.00 4.31
CA LEU A 78 8.18 7.52 3.82
C LEU A 78 8.13 7.80 2.31
N ALA A 79 7.55 6.91 1.52
CA ALA A 79 7.41 7.08 0.09
C ALA A 79 6.57 8.32 -0.26
N VAL A 80 5.44 8.52 0.44
CA VAL A 80 4.60 9.72 0.29
C VAL A 80 5.36 10.99 0.66
N PHE A 81 6.11 10.97 1.76
CA PHE A 81 6.94 12.10 2.17
C PHE A 81 7.99 12.45 1.10
N GLN A 82 8.74 11.45 0.61
CA GLN A 82 9.79 11.67 -0.37
C GLN A 82 9.24 12.11 -1.72
N ASP A 83 8.09 11.58 -2.15
CA ASP A 83 7.46 11.97 -3.42
C ASP A 83 6.97 13.43 -3.37
N THR A 84 6.29 13.83 -2.29
CA THR A 84 5.86 15.23 -2.12
C THR A 84 7.03 16.22 -2.03
N VAL A 85 8.13 15.87 -1.35
CA VAL A 85 9.34 16.70 -1.33
C VAL A 85 9.93 16.84 -2.74
N ALA A 86 9.95 15.76 -3.52
CA ALA A 86 10.43 15.80 -4.90
C ALA A 86 9.53 16.66 -5.81
N ILE A 87 8.20 16.60 -5.62
CA ILE A 87 7.23 17.44 -6.33
C ILE A 87 7.45 18.92 -6.01
N ASN A 88 7.59 19.26 -4.73
CA ASN A 88 7.80 20.64 -4.28
C ASN A 88 9.12 21.23 -4.83
N ARG A 89 10.16 20.41 -4.96
CA ARG A 89 11.44 20.84 -5.57
C ARG A 89 11.39 21.04 -7.08
N ALA A 90 10.39 20.47 -7.75
CA ALA A 90 10.25 20.54 -9.20
C ALA A 90 9.40 21.73 -9.66
N GLU A 91 8.92 22.58 -8.73
CA GLU A 91 8.21 23.84 -9.01
C GLU A 91 7.05 23.67 -10.01
N THR A 92 6.33 22.55 -9.91
CA THR A 92 5.28 22.15 -10.86
C THR A 92 3.96 22.91 -10.72
N GLY A 93 3.87 23.86 -9.79
CA GLY A 93 2.64 24.60 -9.45
C GLY A 93 1.66 23.84 -8.55
N TRP A 94 1.89 22.54 -8.29
CA TRP A 94 1.22 21.79 -7.23
C TRP A 94 2.17 21.65 -6.03
N GLU A 95 1.80 22.22 -4.90
CA GLU A 95 2.62 22.25 -3.68
C GLU A 95 1.95 21.47 -2.54
N PRO A 96 1.92 20.12 -2.60
CA PRO A 96 1.37 19.32 -1.51
C PRO A 96 2.21 19.48 -0.24
N SER A 97 1.54 19.67 0.91
CA SER A 97 2.22 19.72 2.20
C SER A 97 2.80 18.35 2.56
N SER A 98 4.12 18.20 2.44
CA SER A 98 4.79 16.90 2.66
C SER A 98 4.51 16.28 4.03
N GLN A 99 4.43 17.11 5.07
CA GLN A 99 4.15 16.64 6.42
C GLN A 99 2.72 16.11 6.56
N SER A 100 1.71 16.85 6.08
CA SER A 100 0.30 16.42 6.23
C SER A 100 0.02 15.14 5.46
N PHE A 101 0.56 15.00 4.25
CA PHE A 101 0.41 13.78 3.46
C PHE A 101 1.15 12.59 4.09
N ALA A 102 2.35 12.80 4.63
CA ALA A 102 3.07 11.74 5.35
C ALA A 102 2.34 11.30 6.62
N LEU A 103 1.76 12.25 7.37
CA LEU A 103 0.92 11.97 8.55
C LEU A 103 -0.33 11.18 8.17
N ALA A 104 -1.00 11.52 7.07
CA ALA A 104 -2.11 10.72 6.56
C ALA A 104 -1.67 9.31 6.13
N GLY A 105 -0.48 9.18 5.53
CA GLY A 105 0.12 7.89 5.18
C GLY A 105 0.44 7.01 6.39
N LEU A 106 0.69 7.60 7.57
CA LEU A 106 0.92 6.86 8.81
C LEU A 106 -0.33 6.15 9.34
N LEU A 107 -1.54 6.54 8.93
CA LEU A 107 -2.78 5.96 9.44
C LEU A 107 -2.83 4.43 9.26
N GLY A 108 -2.37 3.92 8.12
CA GLY A 108 -2.28 2.47 7.89
C GLY A 108 -1.29 1.78 8.83
N LEU A 109 -0.10 2.34 9.02
CA LEU A 109 0.89 1.79 9.96
C LEU A 109 0.38 1.81 11.40
N VAL A 110 -0.18 2.93 11.84
CA VAL A 110 -0.75 3.07 13.19
C VAL A 110 -1.89 2.08 13.40
N SER A 111 -2.78 1.93 12.42
CA SER A 111 -3.87 0.96 12.49
C SER A 111 -3.35 -0.48 12.58
N ALA A 112 -2.34 -0.85 11.78
CA ALA A 112 -1.74 -2.18 11.86
C ALA A 112 -1.16 -2.45 13.25
N VAL A 113 -0.41 -1.49 13.80
CA VAL A 113 0.18 -1.63 15.14
C VAL A 113 -0.90 -1.77 16.21
N LEU A 114 -1.91 -0.91 16.20
CA LEU A 114 -2.99 -0.96 17.20
C LEU A 114 -3.76 -2.27 17.12
N VAL A 115 -4.18 -2.69 15.92
CA VAL A 115 -4.89 -3.96 15.74
C VAL A 115 -4.02 -5.14 16.16
N GLY A 116 -2.73 -5.16 15.80
CA GLY A 116 -1.81 -6.20 16.24
C GLY A 116 -1.66 -6.29 17.76
N ILE A 117 -1.59 -5.16 18.45
CA ILE A 117 -1.52 -5.12 19.92
C ILE A 117 -2.83 -5.61 20.56
N PHE A 118 -3.98 -5.16 20.07
CA PHE A 118 -5.28 -5.49 20.69
C PHE A 118 -5.77 -6.90 20.38
N THR A 119 -5.41 -7.47 19.23
CA THR A 119 -5.93 -8.77 18.76
C THR A 119 -4.92 -9.89 18.87
N ILE A 120 -3.61 -9.58 18.95
CA ILE A 120 -2.51 -10.56 18.88
C ILE A 120 -2.59 -11.39 17.57
N ASP A 121 -3.22 -10.83 16.53
CA ASP A 121 -3.33 -11.44 15.20
C ASP A 121 -2.59 -10.55 14.19
N ILE A 122 -1.45 -11.05 13.71
CA ILE A 122 -0.62 -10.35 12.73
C ILE A 122 -1.30 -10.26 11.36
N SER A 123 -2.13 -11.24 10.98
CA SER A 123 -2.83 -11.23 9.70
C SER A 123 -3.87 -10.13 9.69
N LEU A 124 -4.68 -10.05 10.76
CA LEU A 124 -5.69 -9.02 10.91
C LEU A 124 -5.06 -7.62 11.00
N ALA A 125 -3.92 -7.49 11.70
CA ALA A 125 -3.15 -6.25 11.76
C ALA A 125 -2.73 -5.76 10.38
N LEU A 126 -2.15 -6.63 9.55
CA LEU A 126 -1.70 -6.26 8.21
C LEU A 126 -2.88 -5.89 7.30
N VAL A 127 -3.98 -6.64 7.35
CA VAL A 127 -5.20 -6.33 6.58
C VAL A 127 -5.77 -4.97 6.99
N ALA A 128 -5.84 -4.67 8.29
CA ALA A 128 -6.31 -3.38 8.78
C ALA A 128 -5.43 -2.22 8.29
N GLY A 129 -4.11 -2.39 8.30
CA GLY A 129 -3.18 -1.39 7.77
C GLY A 129 -3.42 -1.10 6.30
N PHE A 130 -3.57 -2.13 5.47
CA PHE A 130 -3.89 -1.96 4.05
C PHE A 130 -5.26 -1.35 3.81
N ALA A 131 -6.27 -1.71 4.60
CA ALA A 131 -7.62 -1.17 4.48
C ALA A 131 -7.64 0.37 4.57
N LEU A 132 -6.72 0.98 5.33
CA LEU A 132 -6.54 2.43 5.41
C LEU A 132 -5.52 2.97 4.40
N SER A 133 -4.42 2.26 4.14
CA SER A 133 -3.39 2.72 3.19
C SER A 133 -3.88 2.74 1.75
N VAL A 134 -4.74 1.80 1.34
CA VAL A 134 -5.20 1.66 -0.05
C VAL A 134 -6.04 2.86 -0.50
N PRO A 135 -7.11 3.28 0.21
CA PRO A 135 -7.88 4.46 -0.17
C PRO A 135 -7.01 5.72 -0.28
N PHE A 136 -6.09 5.90 0.68
CA PHE A 136 -5.19 7.04 0.67
C PHE A 136 -4.19 6.99 -0.50
N ALA A 137 -3.63 5.82 -0.81
CA ALA A 137 -2.74 5.63 -1.96
C ALA A 137 -3.45 5.95 -3.28
N LEU A 138 -4.68 5.47 -3.45
CA LEU A 138 -5.50 5.73 -4.63
C LEU A 138 -5.84 7.23 -4.76
N TYR A 139 -6.23 7.86 -3.65
CA TYR A 139 -6.48 9.30 -3.61
C TYR A 139 -5.23 10.10 -4.02
N TYR A 140 -4.08 9.77 -3.43
CA TYR A 140 -2.80 10.43 -3.71
C TYR A 140 -2.40 10.30 -5.18
N LEU A 141 -2.42 9.08 -5.72
CA LEU A 141 -2.06 8.82 -7.13
C LEU A 141 -3.02 9.49 -8.10
N ARG A 142 -4.32 9.55 -7.77
CA ARG A 142 -5.31 10.27 -8.58
C ARG A 142 -5.01 11.76 -8.63
N GLU A 143 -4.71 12.39 -7.50
CA GLU A 143 -4.40 13.82 -7.46
C GLU A 143 -3.08 14.12 -8.18
N ARG A 144 -2.07 13.27 -7.96
CA ARG A 144 -0.79 13.33 -8.66
C ARG A 144 -0.97 13.24 -10.18
N HIS A 145 -1.76 12.28 -10.65
CA HIS A 145 -2.06 12.13 -12.07
C HIS A 145 -2.80 13.35 -12.64
N ARG A 146 -3.80 13.88 -11.92
CA ARG A 146 -4.59 15.04 -12.35
C ARG A 146 -3.75 16.31 -12.46
N LYS A 147 -2.79 16.50 -11.56
CA LYS A 147 -1.97 17.72 -11.48
C LYS A 147 -0.70 17.65 -12.33
N LEU A 148 -0.09 16.48 -12.45
CA LEU A 148 1.20 16.31 -13.12
C LEU A 148 1.10 15.60 -14.48
N GLY A 149 -0.05 15.05 -14.84
CA GLY A 149 -0.25 14.31 -16.10
C GLY A 149 0.46 12.96 -16.16
N VAL A 150 1.17 12.57 -15.10
CA VAL A 150 1.82 11.27 -14.92
C VAL A 150 1.31 10.66 -13.62
N PRO A 151 0.95 9.36 -13.61
CA PRO A 151 0.63 8.64 -12.38
C PRO A 151 1.82 8.69 -11.42
#